data_AF-A0A2J6T5U8-F1
#
_entry.id   AF-A0A2J6T5U8-F1
#
_cell.length_a   1.000
_cell.length_b   1.000
_cell.length_c   1.000
_cell.angle_alpha   90.00
_cell.angle_beta   90.00
_cell.angle_gamma   90.00
#
_symmetry.space_group_name_H-M   'P 1'
#
loop_
_entity.id
_entity.type
_entity.pdbx_description
1 polymer ?
#
loop_
_entity_poly.entity_id
_entity_poly.type
_entity_poly.pdbx_seq_one_letter_code
_entity_poly.pdbx_strand_id
1 'polypeptide(L)'
;MSIKQAAWTHGLGVELESSSWSALRQGFYTTVSPSNESTFGWVHFVIPTPVIVDGTRLKAESAMIRFSTGSTAKITNFHVYDGEVKIAEYDGLALAGSLQFVREAVPNNHQVLWGTAISLGVQFSGMGPNDYVQFISAGIDFYV
;
A
#
# COMPACT_ATOMS: atom_id res chain seq x y z
N MET A 1 -1.69 -13.13 18.87
CA MET A 1 -1.80 -11.95 19.76
C MET A 1 -3.08 -11.21 19.39
N SER A 2 -3.72 -10.48 20.31
CA SER A 2 -4.93 -9.73 19.97
C SER A 2 -4.57 -8.36 19.41
N ILE A 3 -5.10 -8.01 18.24
CA ILE A 3 -4.99 -6.66 17.67
C ILE A 3 -5.56 -5.66 18.68
N LYS A 4 -4.82 -4.58 18.94
CA LYS A 4 -5.25 -3.48 19.80
C LYS A 4 -5.82 -2.33 18.99
N GLN A 5 -5.27 -2.07 17.81
CA GLN A 5 -5.72 -1.04 16.89
C GLN A 5 -5.52 -1.50 15.46
N ALA A 6 -6.39 -1.07 14.56
CA ALA A 6 -6.19 -1.19 13.12
C ALA A 6 -6.38 0.19 12.50
N ALA A 7 -5.40 0.64 11.72
CA ALA A 7 -5.45 1.94 11.06
C ALA A 7 -5.50 1.75 9.55
N TRP A 8 -6.45 2.40 8.90
CA TRP A 8 -6.70 2.26 7.47
C TRP A 8 -6.78 3.62 6.79
N THR A 9 -6.18 3.70 5.61
CA THR A 9 -6.27 4.83 4.69
C THR A 9 -7.05 4.43 3.46
N HIS A 10 -8.03 5.25 3.12
CA HIS A 10 -8.86 5.05 1.95
C HIS A 10 -8.06 5.36 0.68
N GLY A 11 -8.34 4.65 -0.42
CA GLY A 11 -7.65 4.76 -1.72
C GLY A 11 -7.68 6.13 -2.37
N LEU A 12 -8.48 7.05 -1.85
CA LEU A 12 -8.52 8.46 -2.27
C LEU A 12 -7.29 9.24 -1.78
N GLY A 13 -6.64 8.78 -0.71
CA GLY A 13 -5.42 9.36 -0.14
C GLY A 13 -4.14 8.73 -0.69
N VAL A 14 -4.20 8.21 -1.92
CA VAL A 14 -3.03 7.62 -2.59
C VAL A 14 -2.12 8.72 -3.13
N GLU A 15 -0.82 8.54 -2.98
CA GLU A 15 0.22 9.43 -3.51
C GLU A 15 1.06 8.69 -4.55
N LEU A 16 1.36 9.35 -5.68
CA LEU A 16 2.17 8.77 -6.76
C LEU A 16 3.58 9.36 -6.70
N GLU A 17 4.61 8.52 -6.84
CA GLU A 17 5.99 9.00 -6.96
C GLU A 17 6.25 9.66 -8.31
N SER A 18 5.69 9.09 -9.39
CA SER A 18 5.77 9.68 -10.71
C SER A 18 4.68 10.72 -10.92
N SER A 19 5.09 11.95 -11.20
CA SER A 19 4.16 13.04 -11.54
C SER A 19 3.53 12.90 -12.92
N SER A 20 4.07 12.03 -13.80
CA SER A 20 3.52 11.82 -15.14
C SER A 20 2.41 10.77 -15.18
N TRP A 21 2.30 9.93 -14.15
CA TRP A 21 1.19 8.98 -14.02
C TRP A 21 -0.12 9.68 -13.69
N SER A 22 -1.23 9.04 -14.02
CA SER A 22 -2.57 9.57 -13.74
C SER A 22 -3.17 8.92 -12.49
N ALA A 23 -3.91 9.72 -11.72
CA ALA A 23 -4.68 9.27 -10.56
C ALA A 23 -6.11 9.83 -10.64
N LEU A 24 -7.06 9.02 -11.12
CA LEU A 24 -8.47 9.38 -11.18
C LEU A 24 -9.21 8.84 -9.95
N ARG A 25 -9.64 9.74 -9.07
CA ARG A 25 -10.43 9.44 -7.86
C ARG A 25 -11.89 9.20 -8.23
N GLN A 26 -12.43 8.03 -7.91
CA GLN A 26 -13.78 7.60 -8.32
C GLN A 26 -14.49 6.87 -7.18
N GLY A 27 -15.42 7.56 -6.51
CA GLY A 27 -16.19 6.98 -5.42
C GLY A 27 -15.28 6.47 -4.29
N PHE A 28 -15.15 5.15 -4.16
CA PHE A 28 -14.41 4.48 -3.08
C PHE A 28 -12.98 4.04 -3.46
N TYR A 29 -12.46 4.42 -4.64
CA TYR A 29 -11.11 4.05 -5.06
C TYR A 29 -10.43 5.14 -5.90
N THR A 30 -9.14 4.97 -6.16
CA THR A 30 -8.41 5.74 -7.17
C THR A 30 -7.89 4.81 -8.26
N THR A 31 -8.22 5.11 -9.51
CA THR A 31 -7.65 4.45 -10.69
C THR A 31 -6.32 5.10 -11.03
N VAL A 32 -5.25 4.31 -10.98
CA VAL A 32 -3.90 4.71 -11.38
C VAL A 32 -3.55 4.04 -12.69
N SER A 33 -3.06 4.83 -13.65
CA SER A 33 -2.62 4.35 -14.97
C SER A 33 -1.27 4.96 -15.35
N PRO A 34 -0.43 4.23 -16.09
CA PRO A 34 0.91 4.66 -16.44
C PRO A 34 0.90 5.78 -17.48
N SER A 35 2.07 6.39 -17.66
CA SER A 35 2.39 7.29 -18.76
C SER A 35 3.34 6.60 -19.75
N ASN A 36 3.67 7.29 -20.84
CA ASN A 36 4.66 6.84 -21.81
C ASN A 36 6.11 6.95 -21.31
N GLU A 37 6.34 7.60 -20.18
CA GLU A 37 7.67 7.77 -19.60
C GLU A 37 8.12 6.55 -18.83
N SER A 38 7.20 5.88 -18.12
CA SER A 38 7.50 4.67 -17.37
C SER A 38 6.27 3.80 -17.16
N THR A 39 6.44 2.50 -17.33
CA THR A 39 5.45 1.47 -17.00
C THR A 39 5.67 0.85 -15.62
N PHE A 40 6.75 1.22 -14.93
CA PHE A 40 7.00 0.88 -13.52
C PHE A 40 7.01 2.14 -12.65
N GLY A 41 6.47 2.07 -11.45
CA GLY A 41 6.44 3.21 -10.55
C GLY A 41 5.87 2.85 -9.17
N TRP A 42 6.02 3.80 -8.26
CA TRP A 42 5.64 3.63 -6.86
C TRP A 42 4.37 4.40 -6.51
N VAL A 43 3.59 3.76 -5.64
CA VAL A 43 2.34 4.28 -5.12
C VAL A 43 2.38 4.15 -3.60
N HIS A 44 2.04 5.22 -2.89
CA HIS A 44 2.19 5.30 -1.44
C HIS A 44 0.86 5.55 -0.73
N PHE A 45 0.72 4.91 0.41
CA PHE A 45 -0.32 5.17 1.39
C PHE A 45 0.32 5.61 2.71
N VAL A 46 0.01 6.81 3.15
CA VAL A 46 0.28 7.23 4.53
C VAL A 46 -0.73 6.55 5.44
N ILE A 47 -0.29 5.85 6.49
CA ILE A 47 -1.19 5.20 7.46
C ILE A 47 -1.34 6.13 8.68
N PRO A 48 -2.56 6.37 9.20
CA PRO A 48 -2.77 7.18 10.39
C PRO A 48 -2.35 6.40 11.64
N THR A 49 -1.04 6.34 11.86
CA THR A 49 -0.37 5.41 12.77
C THR A 49 -0.63 5.76 14.25
N PRO A 50 -1.26 4.87 15.03
CA PRO A 50 -1.41 5.03 16.47
C PRO A 50 -0.13 4.59 17.19
N VAL A 51 0.88 5.45 17.22
CA VAL A 51 2.21 5.13 17.77
C VAL A 51 2.14 4.71 19.25
N ILE A 52 1.35 5.42 20.05
CA ILE A 52 1.15 5.17 21.48
C ILE A 52 -0.36 5.17 21.77
N VAL A 53 -0.84 4.14 22.47
CA VAL A 53 -2.21 4.04 22.98
C VAL A 53 -2.16 3.69 24.46
N ASP A 54 -2.88 4.44 25.29
CA ASP A 54 -2.91 4.28 26.75
C ASP A 54 -1.51 4.20 27.38
N GLY A 55 -0.60 5.07 26.93
CA GLY A 55 0.79 5.14 27.40
C GLY A 55 1.69 4.00 26.92
N THR A 56 1.17 3.06 26.11
CA THR A 56 1.93 1.92 25.60
C THR A 56 2.24 2.12 24.12
N ARG A 57 3.51 2.01 23.74
CA ARG A 57 3.94 2.07 22.34
C ARG A 57 3.59 0.77 21.63
N LEU A 58 2.93 0.88 20.47
CA LEU A 58 2.47 -0.27 19.72
C LEU A 58 3.56 -0.86 18.81
N LYS A 59 3.30 -2.10 18.38
CA LYS A 59 4.07 -2.83 17.38
C LYS A 59 3.20 -3.08 16.15
N ALA A 60 3.81 -3.11 14.97
CA ALA A 60 3.12 -3.46 13.72
C ALA A 60 3.08 -4.98 13.55
N GLU A 61 1.89 -5.54 13.29
CA GLU A 61 1.69 -6.98 13.08
C GLU A 61 1.65 -7.35 11.60
N SER A 62 0.82 -6.65 10.84
CA SER A 62 0.57 -6.95 9.43
C SER A 62 0.16 -5.71 8.68
N ALA A 63 0.54 -5.65 7.41
CA ALA A 63 0.14 -4.63 6.47
C ALA A 63 -0.79 -5.23 5.41
N MET A 64 -1.81 -4.47 5.02
CA MET A 64 -2.87 -4.93 4.14
C MET A 64 -3.13 -3.94 3.01
N ILE A 65 -3.51 -4.47 1.86
CA ILE A 65 -3.97 -3.69 0.72
C ILE A 65 -5.24 -4.32 0.12
N ARG A 66 -6.16 -3.44 -0.32
CA ARG A 66 -7.33 -3.80 -1.10
C ARG A 66 -7.29 -3.09 -2.44
N PHE A 67 -7.40 -3.83 -3.53
CA PHE A 67 -7.25 -3.29 -4.88
C PHE A 67 -7.90 -4.15 -5.96
N SER A 68 -8.02 -3.61 -7.17
CA SER A 68 -8.26 -4.37 -8.40
C SER A 68 -7.23 -3.96 -9.46
N THR A 69 -6.96 -4.82 -10.43
CA THR A 69 -6.10 -4.50 -11.58
C THR A 69 -6.84 -4.75 -12.88
N GLY A 70 -6.46 -4.03 -13.93
CA GLY A 70 -6.69 -4.50 -15.29
C GLY A 70 -5.79 -5.69 -15.63
N SER A 71 -6.03 -6.32 -16.78
CA SER A 71 -5.38 -7.58 -17.16
C SER A 71 -3.88 -7.47 -17.45
N THR A 72 -3.35 -6.26 -17.61
CA THR A 72 -1.94 -6.02 -17.96
C THR A 72 -1.17 -5.26 -16.88
N ALA A 73 -1.78 -5.08 -15.70
CA ALA A 73 -1.19 -4.44 -14.54
C ALA A 73 -1.02 -5.44 -13.39
N LYS A 74 0.04 -5.27 -12.59
CA LYS A 74 0.29 -6.04 -11.38
C LYS A 74 1.06 -5.23 -10.34
N ILE A 75 0.85 -5.54 -9.07
CA ILE A 75 1.70 -5.08 -7.98
C ILE A 75 2.86 -6.08 -7.82
N THR A 76 4.09 -5.59 -7.90
CA THR A 76 5.32 -6.39 -7.86
C THR A 76 6.09 -6.25 -6.56
N ASN A 77 5.85 -5.16 -5.82
CA ASN A 77 6.54 -4.87 -4.57
C ASN A 77 5.54 -4.39 -3.54
N PHE A 78 5.67 -4.87 -2.30
CA PHE A 78 4.93 -4.39 -1.13
C PHE A 78 5.93 -4.11 -0.02
N HIS A 79 6.17 -2.84 0.24
CA HIS A 79 7.06 -2.39 1.31
C HIS A 79 6.29 -1.68 2.41
N VAL A 80 6.77 -1.82 3.64
CA VAL A 80 6.25 -1.10 4.81
C VAL A 80 7.38 -0.30 5.42
N TYR A 81 7.10 0.96 5.73
CA TYR A 81 8.04 1.89 6.36
C TYR A 81 7.54 2.32 7.73
N ASP A 82 8.47 2.70 8.60
CA ASP A 82 8.27 3.48 9.81
C ASP A 82 9.32 4.60 9.84
N GLY A 83 8.88 5.83 9.58
CA GLY A 83 9.80 6.92 9.21
C GLY A 83 10.61 6.57 7.98
N GLU A 84 11.92 6.73 8.06
CA GLU A 84 12.89 6.41 7.00
C GLU A 84 13.24 4.91 6.90
N VAL A 85 12.87 4.12 7.91
CA VAL A 85 13.27 2.71 7.99
C VAL A 85 12.24 1.83 7.29
N LYS A 86 12.71 1.00 6.35
CA LYS A 86 11.91 -0.07 5.76
C LYS A 86 11.84 -1.24 6.73
N ILE A 87 10.65 -1.56 7.21
CA ILE A 87 10.40 -2.57 8.26
C ILE A 87 9.84 -3.87 7.70
N ALA A 88 9.33 -3.87 6.48
CA ALA A 88 8.95 -5.08 5.74
C ALA A 88 9.17 -4.88 4.24
N GLU A 89 9.56 -5.96 3.55
CA GLU A 89 9.88 -5.97 2.12
C GLU A 89 9.40 -7.28 1.50
N TYR A 90 8.53 -7.15 0.49
CA TYR A 90 8.04 -8.27 -0.30
C TYR A 90 8.17 -7.93 -1.78
N ASP A 91 9.19 -8.52 -2.42
CA ASP A 91 9.56 -8.26 -3.82
C ASP A 91 9.27 -9.47 -4.72
N GLY A 92 9.25 -9.24 -6.03
CA GLY A 92 9.02 -10.29 -7.03
C GLY A 92 7.58 -10.82 -7.04
N LEU A 93 6.64 -10.04 -6.50
CA LEU A 93 5.23 -10.40 -6.47
C LEU A 93 4.61 -10.29 -7.87
N ALA A 94 3.45 -10.93 -8.02
CA ALA A 94 2.61 -10.81 -9.21
C ALA A 94 1.14 -10.67 -8.80
N LEU A 95 0.85 -9.73 -7.90
CA LEU A 95 -0.50 -9.55 -7.38
C LEU A 95 -1.36 -8.85 -8.43
N ALA A 96 -2.43 -9.50 -8.85
CA ALA A 96 -3.38 -9.02 -9.85
C ALA A 96 -4.76 -9.64 -9.61
N GLY A 97 -5.81 -9.03 -10.15
CA GLY A 97 -7.17 -9.56 -10.09
C GLY A 97 -8.20 -8.52 -9.66
N SER A 98 -9.43 -8.97 -9.38
CA SER A 98 -10.53 -8.11 -8.97
C SER A 98 -10.76 -8.20 -7.46
N LEU A 99 -10.95 -7.05 -6.81
CA LEU A 99 -11.26 -6.91 -5.38
C LEU A 99 -10.36 -7.75 -4.47
N GLN A 100 -9.08 -7.81 -4.80
CA GLN A 100 -8.08 -8.53 -4.03
C GLN A 100 -7.92 -7.92 -2.65
N PHE A 101 -7.69 -8.79 -1.67
CA PHE A 101 -7.25 -8.43 -0.33
C PHE A 101 -5.97 -9.22 -0.05
N VAL A 102 -4.88 -8.49 0.18
CA VAL A 102 -3.57 -9.07 0.50
C VAL A 102 -3.17 -8.59 1.88
N ARG A 103 -2.68 -9.52 2.70
CA ARG A 103 -2.20 -9.27 4.06
C ARG A 103 -0.82 -9.89 4.18
N GLU A 104 0.17 -9.04 4.40
CA GLU A 104 1.55 -9.44 4.63
C GLU A 104 1.95 -9.17 6.08
N ALA A 105 2.85 -9.98 6.61
CA ALA A 105 3.34 -9.80 7.98
C ALA A 105 4.27 -8.57 8.07
N VAL A 106 4.40 -7.99 9.25
CA VAL A 106 5.52 -7.10 9.57
C VAL A 106 6.45 -7.88 10.49
N PRO A 107 7.68 -8.21 10.05
CA PRO A 107 8.55 -9.11 10.79
C PRO A 107 9.12 -8.47 12.06
N ASN A 108 9.78 -9.30 12.87
CA ASN A 108 10.61 -8.90 14.00
C ASN A 108 9.90 -8.18 15.16
N ASN A 109 8.57 -8.24 15.24
CA ASN A 109 7.79 -7.56 16.28
C ASN A 109 8.12 -6.05 16.36
N HIS A 110 8.24 -5.40 15.20
CA HIS A 110 8.74 -4.03 15.08
C HIS A 110 7.92 -3.05 15.94
N GLN A 111 8.59 -2.40 16.89
CA GLN A 111 8.00 -1.36 17.72
C GLN A 111 7.95 -0.04 16.94
N VAL A 112 6.74 0.50 16.77
CA VAL A 112 6.50 1.66 15.91
C VAL A 112 7.03 2.92 16.59
N LEU A 113 7.88 3.65 15.89
CA LEU A 113 8.59 4.82 16.42
C LEU A 113 7.94 6.13 16.01
N TRP A 114 7.57 6.27 14.74
CA TRP A 114 7.21 7.55 14.14
C TRP A 114 5.85 7.52 13.46
N GLY A 115 5.78 6.87 12.30
CA GLY A 115 4.66 6.99 11.37
C GLY A 115 4.90 6.03 10.23
N THR A 116 3.89 5.22 9.94
CA THR A 116 4.01 4.11 9.01
C THR A 116 3.40 4.44 7.66
N ALA A 117 4.00 3.88 6.62
CA ALA A 117 3.51 4.00 5.26
C ALA A 117 3.62 2.65 4.55
N ILE A 118 2.74 2.43 3.59
CA ILE A 118 2.79 1.29 2.67
C ILE A 118 3.17 1.82 1.29
N SER A 119 4.22 1.27 0.70
CA SER A 119 4.69 1.61 -0.64
C SER A 119 4.55 0.39 -1.54
N LEU A 120 3.92 0.59 -2.71
CA LEU A 120 3.59 -0.47 -3.65
C LEU A 120 4.28 -0.19 -4.98
N GLY A 121 5.09 -1.14 -5.43
CA GLY A 121 5.67 -1.12 -6.77
C GLY A 121 4.64 -1.68 -7.75
N VAL A 122 4.30 -0.90 -8.76
CA VAL A 122 3.30 -1.26 -9.77
C VAL A 122 3.98 -1.38 -11.12
N GLN A 123 3.72 -2.49 -11.81
CA GLN A 123 4.18 -2.73 -13.16
C GLN A 123 3.00 -2.87 -14.12
N PHE A 124 3.05 -2.10 -15.20
CA PHE A 124 2.16 -2.18 -16.34
C PHE A 124 2.88 -2.81 -17.54
N SER A 125 2.13 -3.45 -18.43
CA SER A 125 2.69 -4.06 -19.65
C SER A 125 2.56 -3.13 -20.87
N GLY A 126 1.78 -2.06 -20.76
CA GLY A 126 1.57 -1.04 -21.78
C GLY A 126 0.92 0.23 -21.23
N MET A 127 0.16 0.91 -22.09
CA MET A 127 -0.64 2.11 -21.77
C MET A 127 -2.07 2.02 -22.32
N GLY A 128 -2.57 0.81 -22.51
CA GLY A 128 -3.92 0.56 -23.00
C GLY A 128 -4.97 0.69 -21.90
N PRO A 129 -6.26 0.50 -22.25
CA PRO A 129 -7.38 0.57 -21.29
C PRO A 129 -7.32 -0.45 -20.15
N ASN A 130 -6.50 -1.50 -20.27
CA ASN A 130 -6.30 -2.53 -19.26
C ASN A 130 -5.07 -2.28 -18.37
N ASP A 131 -4.30 -1.22 -18.63
CA ASP A 131 -3.15 -0.81 -17.82
C ASP A 131 -3.62 0.12 -16.71
N TYR A 132 -4.32 -0.45 -15.72
CA TYR A 132 -4.76 0.28 -14.54
C TYR A 132 -4.66 -0.55 -13.26
N VAL A 133 -4.51 0.15 -12.14
CA VAL A 133 -4.73 -0.39 -10.80
C VAL A 133 -5.73 0.51 -10.08
N GLN A 134 -6.77 -0.09 -9.53
CA GLN A 134 -7.73 0.58 -8.66
C GLN A 134 -7.37 0.32 -7.21
N PHE A 135 -6.88 1.35 -6.54
CA PHE A 135 -6.53 1.31 -5.14
C PHE A 135 -7.75 1.66 -4.29
N ILE A 136 -8.19 0.73 -3.42
CA ILE A 136 -9.40 0.89 -2.60
C ILE A 136 -9.04 1.33 -1.19
N SER A 137 -8.07 0.68 -0.54
CA SER A 137 -7.64 1.03 0.83
C SER A 137 -6.40 0.26 1.23
N ALA A 138 -5.55 0.84 2.06
CA ALA A 138 -4.42 0.17 2.70
C ALA A 138 -4.50 0.33 4.22
N GLY A 139 -3.94 -0.60 4.99
CA GLY A 139 -3.98 -0.51 6.45
C GLY A 139 -2.94 -1.35 7.15
N ILE A 140 -2.74 -1.09 8.43
CA ILE A 140 -1.83 -1.85 9.30
C ILE A 140 -2.55 -2.21 10.59
N ASP A 141 -2.37 -3.46 11.02
CA ASP A 141 -2.79 -3.94 12.33
C ASP A 141 -1.67 -3.71 13.35
N PHE A 142 -2.04 -3.22 14.53
CA PHE A 142 -1.13 -2.89 15.62
C PHE A 142 -1.51 -3.62 16.91
N TYR A 143 -0.50 -4.00 17.68
CA TYR A 143 -0.63 -4.71 18.96
C TYR A 143 0.40 -4.20 19.97
N VAL A 144 0.38 -4.76 21.18
CA VAL A 144 1.31 -4.42 22.29
C VAL A 144 2.37 -5.50 22.42
#